data_AF-A0A382WAI7-F1
#
_entry.id   AF-A0A382WAI7-F1
#
_cell.length_a   1.000
_cell.length_b   1.000
_cell.length_c   1.000
_cell.angle_alpha   90.00
_cell.angle_beta   90.00
_cell.angle_gamma   90.00
#
_symmetry.space_group_name_H-M   'P 1'
#
loop_
_entity.id
_entity.type
_entity.pdbx_description
1 polymer ?
#
loop_
_entity_poly.entity_id
_entity_poly.type
_entity_poly.pdbx_seq_one_letter_code
_entity_poly.pdbx_strand_id
1 'polypeptide(L)'
;MFLPIVYATFLVLPNAAMAHGDGEQALFVAEGGEDNSNCLEAENPCGSIGYALSRAGKGDEIRISKGTYSIKKAEDIFHLVSGVINVRGGYEFGNKITAGEPVASILTGVPFQYRELLRDRGFRIVADQKGLETKKVAAADKLLELHKNLMSSIPATSCVNGLAADLPCENANLLSHVGFANVSTNPSEGNDIWGFVDLNTGR
;
A
#
# COMPACT_ATOMS: atom_id res chain seq x y z
N MET A 1 -40.32 20.29 -58.57
CA MET A 1 -39.49 19.09 -58.30
C MET A 1 -38.72 19.38 -57.03
N PHE A 2 -39.26 18.97 -55.87
CA PHE A 2 -38.68 19.24 -54.54
C PHE A 2 -38.17 17.91 -53.96
N LEU A 3 -36.88 17.85 -53.63
CA LEU A 3 -36.23 16.68 -53.04
C LEU A 3 -36.28 16.82 -51.50
N PRO A 4 -36.75 15.82 -50.73
CA PRO A 4 -36.77 15.92 -49.28
C PRO A 4 -35.39 15.58 -48.72
N ILE A 5 -34.84 16.47 -47.90
CA ILE A 5 -33.59 16.25 -47.15
C ILE A 5 -33.95 15.46 -45.88
N VAL A 6 -33.50 14.21 -45.82
CA VAL A 6 -33.67 13.34 -44.64
C VAL A 6 -32.51 13.59 -43.68
N TYR A 7 -32.78 14.23 -42.54
CA TYR A 7 -31.83 14.36 -41.45
C TYR A 7 -31.74 13.03 -40.68
N ALA A 8 -30.66 12.29 -40.89
CA ALA A 8 -30.34 11.12 -40.08
C ALA A 8 -29.69 11.56 -38.76
N THR A 9 -30.46 11.60 -37.68
CA THR A 9 -29.93 11.80 -36.32
C THR A 9 -29.18 10.54 -35.87
N PHE A 10 -27.86 10.64 -35.82
CA PHE A 10 -26.97 9.58 -35.35
C PHE A 10 -26.98 9.58 -33.80
N LEU A 11 -27.65 8.60 -33.19
CA LEU A 11 -27.65 8.40 -31.74
C LEU A 11 -26.30 7.79 -31.33
N VAL A 12 -25.42 8.59 -30.72
CA VAL A 12 -24.17 8.10 -30.12
C VAL A 12 -24.51 7.53 -28.75
N LEU A 13 -24.53 6.20 -28.64
CA LEU A 13 -24.61 5.53 -27.34
C LEU A 13 -23.26 5.68 -26.61
N PRO A 14 -23.23 6.11 -25.34
CA PRO A 14 -22.00 6.18 -24.58
C PRO A 14 -21.50 4.75 -24.32
N ASN A 15 -20.28 4.45 -24.81
CA ASN A 15 -19.57 3.26 -24.38
C ASN A 15 -19.28 3.39 -22.88
N ALA A 16 -19.79 2.46 -22.08
CA ALA A 16 -19.35 2.31 -20.70
C ALA A 16 -17.86 1.94 -20.71
N ALA A 17 -17.01 2.94 -20.47
CA ALA A 17 -15.59 2.71 -20.26
C ALA A 17 -15.41 2.09 -18.87
N MET A 18 -15.15 0.79 -18.82
CA MET A 18 -14.73 0.09 -17.61
C MET A 18 -13.28 0.48 -17.34
N ALA A 19 -13.06 1.61 -16.65
CA ALA A 19 -11.76 2.07 -16.20
C ALA A 19 -11.38 1.41 -14.86
N HIS A 20 -11.40 0.08 -14.80
CA HIS A 20 -10.84 -0.62 -13.65
C HIS A 20 -9.32 -0.62 -13.82
N GLY A 21 -8.61 0.14 -12.97
CA GLY A 21 -7.18 -0.03 -12.79
C GLY A 21 -6.85 -1.50 -12.50
N ASP A 22 -5.63 -1.92 -12.83
CA ASP A 22 -5.17 -3.30 -12.67
C ASP A 22 -5.66 -3.89 -11.35
N GLY A 23 -6.37 -5.01 -11.43
CA GLY A 23 -7.04 -5.63 -10.29
C GLY A 23 -6.05 -6.07 -9.22
N GLU A 24 -6.54 -6.17 -7.98
CA GLU A 24 -5.81 -6.68 -6.83
C GLU A 24 -5.16 -8.03 -7.16
N GLN A 25 -3.82 -8.09 -7.08
CA GLN A 25 -3.04 -9.29 -7.36
C GLN A 25 -2.34 -9.81 -6.11
N ALA A 26 -2.12 -11.12 -6.10
CA ALA A 26 -1.33 -11.76 -5.05
C ALA A 26 0.13 -11.85 -5.49
N LEU A 27 1.03 -11.32 -4.66
CA LEU A 27 2.47 -11.51 -4.77
C LEU A 27 2.90 -12.62 -3.80
N PHE A 28 3.85 -13.44 -4.22
CA PHE A 28 4.30 -14.62 -3.51
C PHE A 28 5.77 -14.46 -3.07
N VAL A 29 6.04 -14.78 -1.81
CA VAL A 29 7.37 -14.73 -1.21
C VAL A 29 7.68 -16.06 -0.53
N ALA A 30 8.81 -16.67 -0.88
CA ALA A 30 9.29 -17.92 -0.29
C ALA A 30 10.75 -17.84 0.13
N GLU A 31 11.10 -18.61 1.17
CA GLU A 31 12.50 -18.90 1.46
C GLU A 31 13.13 -19.66 0.29
N GLY A 32 14.22 -19.12 -0.25
CA GLY A 32 14.88 -19.64 -1.45
C GLY A 32 14.32 -19.11 -2.79
N GLY A 33 13.33 -18.22 -2.77
CA GLY A 33 12.89 -17.49 -3.97
C GLY A 33 13.93 -16.50 -4.50
N GLU A 34 13.64 -15.91 -5.66
CA GLU A 34 14.56 -15.00 -6.37
C GLU A 34 13.95 -13.60 -6.55
N ASP A 35 14.70 -12.56 -6.18
CA ASP A 35 14.29 -11.16 -6.29
C ASP A 35 14.55 -10.59 -7.69
N ASN A 36 14.07 -11.27 -8.74
CA ASN A 36 14.31 -10.91 -10.15
C ASN A 36 13.04 -10.86 -11.01
N SER A 37 11.85 -11.06 -10.42
CA SER A 37 10.56 -11.08 -11.12
C SER A 37 9.55 -10.08 -10.50
N ASN A 38 8.28 -10.16 -10.90
CA ASN A 38 7.18 -9.40 -10.29
C ASN A 38 6.51 -10.14 -9.12
N CYS A 39 7.04 -11.30 -8.70
CA CYS A 39 6.50 -12.12 -7.62
C CYS A 39 5.07 -12.67 -7.85
N LEU A 40 4.57 -12.70 -9.08
CA LEU A 40 3.16 -13.03 -9.37
C LEU A 40 2.86 -14.54 -9.45
N GLU A 41 3.89 -15.39 -9.43
CA GLU A 41 3.76 -16.83 -9.57
C GLU A 41 4.25 -17.53 -8.30
N ALA A 42 3.45 -18.45 -7.75
CA ALA A 42 3.81 -19.18 -6.54
C ALA A 42 4.96 -20.18 -6.79
N GLU A 43 5.12 -20.63 -8.04
CA GLU A 43 6.21 -21.49 -8.50
C GLU A 43 7.53 -20.73 -8.67
N ASN A 44 7.46 -19.41 -8.88
CA ASN A 44 8.61 -18.51 -9.04
C ASN A 44 8.51 -17.30 -8.08
N PRO A 45 8.47 -17.55 -6.75
CA PRO A 45 8.24 -16.52 -5.75
C PRO A 45 9.49 -15.66 -5.54
N CYS A 46 9.28 -14.46 -4.99
CA CYS A 46 10.38 -13.60 -4.55
C CYS A 46 11.05 -14.13 -3.28
N GLY A 47 12.32 -13.80 -3.10
CA GLY A 47 13.14 -14.26 -1.96
C GLY A 47 13.04 -13.35 -0.74
N SER A 48 12.65 -12.08 -0.93
CA SER A 48 12.53 -11.12 0.17
C SER A 48 11.20 -10.35 0.18
N ILE A 49 10.76 -10.03 1.39
CA ILE A 49 9.56 -9.22 1.64
C ILE A 49 9.76 -7.80 1.11
N GLY A 50 10.93 -7.19 1.34
CA GLY A 50 11.21 -5.84 0.88
C GLY A 50 11.19 -5.70 -0.64
N TYR A 51 11.62 -6.73 -1.37
CA TYR A 51 11.51 -6.74 -2.82
C TYR A 51 10.06 -6.85 -3.30
N ALA A 52 9.26 -7.77 -2.73
CA ALA A 52 7.85 -7.87 -3.05
C ALA A 52 7.07 -6.58 -2.72
N LEU A 53 7.39 -5.92 -1.60
CA LEU A 53 6.84 -4.60 -1.27
C LEU A 53 7.15 -3.54 -2.34
N SER A 54 8.35 -3.58 -2.96
CA SER A 54 8.69 -2.67 -4.06
C SER A 54 7.96 -2.97 -5.39
N ARG A 55 7.34 -4.14 -5.50
CA ARG A 55 6.54 -4.57 -6.66
C ARG A 55 5.04 -4.40 -6.46
N ALA A 56 4.57 -4.43 -5.21
CA ALA A 56 3.17 -4.33 -4.86
C ALA A 56 2.57 -2.97 -5.29
N GLY A 57 1.45 -3.04 -6.01
CA GLY A 57 0.58 -1.93 -6.34
C GLY A 57 -0.51 -1.70 -5.28
N LYS A 58 -1.45 -0.82 -5.63
CA LYS A 58 -2.59 -0.49 -4.77
C LYS A 58 -3.54 -1.68 -4.69
N GLY A 59 -3.83 -2.14 -3.47
CA GLY A 59 -4.79 -3.22 -3.22
C GLY A 59 -4.19 -4.62 -3.30
N ASP A 60 -2.91 -4.74 -3.67
CA ASP A 60 -2.23 -6.03 -3.73
C ASP A 60 -2.08 -6.68 -2.36
N GLU A 61 -2.02 -8.01 -2.38
CA GLU A 61 -1.73 -8.84 -1.22
C GLU A 61 -0.39 -9.55 -1.39
N ILE A 62 0.49 -9.48 -0.38
CA ILE A 62 1.73 -10.25 -0.35
C ILE A 62 1.53 -11.45 0.57
N ARG A 63 1.68 -12.66 0.00
CA ARG A 63 1.55 -13.95 0.66
C ARG A 63 2.92 -14.55 0.88
N ILE A 64 3.26 -14.81 2.14
CA ILE A 64 4.59 -15.26 2.54
C ILE A 64 4.49 -16.69 3.05
N SER A 65 5.32 -17.57 2.52
CA SER A 65 5.37 -18.96 2.96
C SER A 65 6.20 -19.17 4.21
N LYS A 66 6.27 -20.43 4.66
CA LYS A 66 7.24 -20.88 5.67
C LYS A 66 8.64 -20.39 5.30
N GLY A 67 9.37 -19.90 6.30
CA GLY A 67 10.73 -19.40 6.12
C GLY A 67 11.12 -18.35 7.16
N THR A 68 12.38 -17.91 7.10
CA THR A 68 12.87 -16.78 7.92
C THR A 68 13.22 -15.58 7.04
N TYR A 69 12.58 -14.43 7.32
CA TYR A 69 12.70 -13.23 6.52
C TYR A 69 13.25 -12.07 7.35
N SER A 70 14.34 -11.47 6.88
CA SER A 70 15.00 -10.36 7.56
C SER A 70 14.44 -9.01 7.10
N ILE A 71 13.95 -8.22 8.06
CA ILE A 71 13.43 -6.88 7.81
C ILE A 71 14.54 -5.85 8.04
N LYS A 72 15.04 -5.31 6.93
CA LYS A 72 16.22 -4.45 6.90
C LYS A 72 15.88 -2.97 7.00
N LYS A 73 14.78 -2.54 6.35
CA LYS A 73 14.44 -1.12 6.20
C LYS A 73 13.33 -0.69 7.16
N ALA A 74 13.26 0.60 7.47
CA ALA A 74 12.18 1.17 8.28
C ALA A 74 10.86 1.21 7.50
N GLU A 75 10.95 1.43 6.18
CA GLU A 75 9.83 1.45 5.26
C GLU A 75 9.14 0.07 5.21
N ASP A 76 9.91 -1.02 5.21
CA ASP A 76 9.37 -2.37 5.26
C ASP A 76 8.58 -2.61 6.56
N ILE A 77 9.07 -2.11 7.71
CA ILE A 77 8.34 -2.17 8.99
C ILE A 77 7.06 -1.36 8.90
N PHE A 78 7.12 -0.15 8.32
CA PHE A 78 5.96 0.69 8.13
C PHE A 78 4.87 -0.04 7.31
N HIS A 79 5.21 -0.66 6.17
CA HIS A 79 4.25 -1.41 5.36
C HIS A 79 3.68 -2.61 6.12
N LEU A 80 4.54 -3.36 6.80
CA LEU A 80 4.15 -4.52 7.61
C LEU A 80 3.23 -4.16 8.77
N VAL A 81 3.27 -2.93 9.30
CA VAL A 81 2.52 -2.49 10.48
C VAL A 81 1.28 -1.68 10.09
N SER A 82 1.41 -0.67 9.23
CA SER A 82 0.31 0.20 8.80
C SER A 82 -0.83 -0.54 8.12
N GLY A 83 -0.53 -1.63 7.40
CA GLY A 83 -1.52 -2.38 6.62
C GLY A 83 -1.94 -1.69 5.33
N VAL A 84 -1.18 -0.68 4.86
CA VAL A 84 -1.39 -0.04 3.55
C VAL A 84 -1.27 -1.02 2.38
N ILE A 85 -0.47 -2.08 2.57
CA ILE A 85 -0.38 -3.26 1.70
C ILE A 85 -0.76 -4.45 2.59
N ASN A 86 -1.62 -5.34 2.12
CA ASN A 86 -2.01 -6.53 2.88
C ASN A 86 -0.87 -7.55 2.83
N VAL A 87 -0.10 -7.68 3.90
CA VAL A 87 1.01 -8.63 3.99
C VAL A 87 0.67 -9.73 5.00
N ARG A 88 0.65 -10.99 4.54
CA ARG A 88 0.25 -12.15 5.34
C ARG A 88 1.31 -13.25 5.35
N GLY A 89 1.66 -13.71 6.55
CA GLY A 89 2.46 -14.91 6.76
C GLY A 89 1.59 -16.17 6.85
N GLY A 90 2.24 -17.32 6.86
CA GLY A 90 1.59 -18.62 7.06
C GLY A 90 0.95 -19.20 5.81
N TYR A 91 1.38 -18.79 4.62
CA TYR A 91 0.84 -19.30 3.36
C TYR A 91 1.55 -20.59 2.91
N GLU A 92 0.81 -21.55 2.35
CA GLU A 92 1.38 -22.76 1.73
C GLU A 92 1.30 -22.65 0.21
N PHE A 93 2.43 -22.74 -0.48
CA PHE A 93 2.46 -22.86 -1.93
C PHE A 93 2.24 -24.33 -2.32
N GLY A 94 1.00 -24.68 -2.69
CA GLY A 94 0.61 -26.02 -3.19
C GLY A 94 -0.21 -26.89 -2.22
N ASN A 95 -0.91 -27.89 -2.77
CA ASN A 95 -1.91 -28.75 -2.10
C ASN A 95 -1.36 -29.88 -1.20
N LYS A 96 -0.11 -29.81 -0.74
CA LYS A 96 0.43 -30.90 0.10
C LYS A 96 0.15 -30.61 1.55
N ILE A 97 -0.99 -31.14 2.03
CA ILE A 97 -1.33 -31.23 3.45
C ILE A 97 -0.14 -31.86 4.19
N THR A 98 0.71 -31.02 4.76
CA THR A 98 1.69 -31.46 5.75
C THR A 98 0.98 -31.54 7.08
N ALA A 99 0.63 -32.75 7.47
CA ALA A 99 0.28 -33.04 8.84
C ALA A 99 1.42 -32.55 9.75
N GLY A 100 1.15 -31.51 10.57
CA GLY A 100 1.72 -31.47 11.92
C GLY A 100 2.42 -30.21 12.42
N GLU A 101 2.73 -29.17 11.63
CA GLU A 101 3.32 -27.93 12.18
C GLU A 101 2.75 -26.67 11.51
N PRO A 102 2.42 -25.61 12.29
CA PRO A 102 1.97 -24.35 11.72
C PRO A 102 3.05 -23.78 10.78
N VAL A 103 2.63 -23.35 9.61
CA VAL A 103 3.46 -22.68 8.60
C VAL A 103 3.99 -21.39 9.21
N ALA A 104 5.22 -21.45 9.72
CA ALA A 104 5.81 -20.32 10.41
C ALA A 104 6.55 -19.44 9.40
N SER A 105 5.96 -18.29 9.06
CA SER A 105 6.68 -17.16 8.47
C SER A 105 7.32 -16.37 9.59
N ILE A 106 8.64 -16.46 9.70
CA ILE A 106 9.41 -15.90 10.82
C ILE A 106 10.01 -14.58 10.41
N LEU A 107 9.74 -13.51 11.17
CA LEU A 107 10.36 -12.20 10.94
C LEU A 107 11.52 -11.99 11.90
N THR A 108 12.65 -11.52 11.37
CA THR A 108 13.77 -10.99 12.15
C THR A 108 13.98 -9.51 11.86
N GLY A 109 14.59 -8.78 12.81
CA GLY A 109 14.85 -7.35 12.65
C GLY A 109 13.61 -6.46 12.82
N VAL A 110 12.52 -6.99 13.37
CA VAL A 110 11.30 -6.23 13.71
C VAL A 110 11.24 -5.95 15.22
N PRO A 111 10.91 -4.72 15.64
CA PRO A 111 10.72 -4.38 17.05
C PRO A 111 9.69 -5.25 17.77
N PHE A 112 9.98 -5.59 19.04
CA PHE A 112 9.12 -6.39 19.92
C PHE A 112 7.69 -5.82 20.02
N GLN A 113 7.56 -4.49 20.02
CA GLN A 113 6.28 -3.80 20.17
C GLN A 113 5.25 -4.15 19.08
N TYR A 114 5.72 -4.60 17.91
CA TYR A 114 4.86 -5.00 16.79
C TYR A 114 4.47 -6.48 16.80
N ARG A 115 4.89 -7.26 17.81
CA ARG A 115 4.66 -8.72 17.82
C ARG A 115 3.20 -9.10 17.77
N GLU A 116 2.36 -8.48 18.59
CA GLU A 116 0.97 -8.88 18.68
C GLU A 116 0.27 -8.69 17.34
N LEU A 117 0.42 -7.48 16.78
CA LEU A 117 -0.12 -7.11 15.48
C LEU A 117 0.34 -8.06 14.36
N LEU A 118 1.64 -8.36 14.29
CA LEU A 118 2.18 -9.21 13.23
C LEU A 118 1.85 -10.69 13.45
N ARG A 119 1.65 -11.13 14.69
CA ARG A 119 1.14 -12.46 14.98
C ARG A 119 -0.27 -12.65 14.46
N ASP A 120 -1.12 -11.63 14.59
CA ASP A 120 -2.47 -11.64 14.03
C ASP A 120 -2.46 -11.65 12.48
N ARG A 121 -1.33 -11.26 11.86
CA ARG A 121 -1.07 -11.35 10.41
C ARG A 121 -0.33 -12.63 9.98
N GLY A 122 -0.22 -13.62 10.87
CA GLY A 122 0.38 -14.92 10.56
C GLY A 122 1.90 -14.99 10.69
N PHE A 123 2.53 -14.00 11.34
CA PHE A 123 3.98 -14.00 11.56
C PHE A 123 4.39 -14.44 12.96
N ARG A 124 5.55 -15.08 13.04
CA ARG A 124 6.27 -15.25 14.30
C ARG A 124 7.47 -14.33 14.33
N ILE A 125 7.56 -13.46 15.33
CA ILE A 125 8.73 -12.56 15.46
C ILE A 125 9.79 -13.22 16.33
N VAL A 126 10.99 -13.38 15.78
CA VAL A 126 12.20 -13.56 16.59
C VAL A 126 12.74 -12.16 16.87
N ALA A 127 12.46 -11.67 18.07
CA ALA A 127 12.95 -10.37 18.48
C ALA A 127 14.45 -10.48 18.73
N ASP A 128 15.25 -9.96 17.81
CA ASP A 128 16.65 -9.71 18.07
C ASP A 128 16.77 -8.45 18.93
N GLN A 129 17.04 -8.64 20.22
CA GLN A 129 17.24 -7.55 21.18
C GLN A 129 18.64 -6.94 21.09
N LYS A 130 19.51 -7.44 20.21
CA LYS A 130 20.88 -6.92 20.07
C LYS A 130 20.98 -6.04 18.81
N GLY A 131 20.72 -4.75 18.99
CA GLY A 131 21.07 -3.75 17.99
C GLY A 131 20.03 -3.50 16.90
N LEU A 132 18.73 -3.65 17.20
CA LEU A 132 17.70 -2.90 16.48
C LEU A 132 18.08 -1.42 16.54
N GLU A 133 18.69 -0.91 15.47
CA GLU A 133 19.19 0.46 15.43
C GLU A 133 18.06 1.39 15.87
N THR A 134 18.27 2.12 16.96
CA THR A 134 17.30 3.10 17.49
C THR A 134 16.80 4.04 16.40
N LYS A 135 17.66 4.31 15.40
CA LYS A 135 17.34 5.05 14.17
C LYS A 135 16.27 4.38 13.30
N LYS A 136 16.36 3.07 13.06
CA LYS A 136 15.39 2.33 12.24
C LYS A 136 14.01 2.31 12.88
N VAL A 137 13.95 2.13 14.20
CA VAL A 137 12.69 2.16 14.96
C VAL A 137 12.10 3.56 14.93
N ALA A 138 12.89 4.59 15.23
CA ALA A 138 12.43 5.98 15.19
C ALA A 138 11.94 6.39 13.79
N ALA A 139 12.60 5.92 12.72
CA ALA A 139 12.15 6.17 11.35
C ALA A 139 10.80 5.49 11.05
N ALA A 140 10.63 4.22 11.46
CA ALA A 140 9.36 3.51 11.28
C ALA A 140 8.23 4.17 12.09
N ASP A 141 8.50 4.57 13.33
CA ASP A 141 7.53 5.24 14.20
C ASP A 141 7.10 6.60 13.60
N LYS A 142 8.04 7.36 13.05
CA LYS A 142 7.74 8.61 12.32
C LYS A 142 6.84 8.40 11.12
N LEU A 143 7.07 7.33 10.34
CA LEU A 143 6.21 6.99 9.19
C LEU A 143 4.81 6.58 9.63
N LEU A 144 4.68 5.83 10.73
CA LEU A 144 3.40 5.41 11.29
C LEU A 144 2.61 6.60 11.85
N GLU A 145 3.28 7.54 12.52
CA GLU A 145 2.68 8.78 13.00
C GLU A 145 2.17 9.64 11.84
N LEU A 146 3.00 9.82 10.81
CA LEU A 146 2.59 10.52 9.59
C LEU A 146 1.36 9.86 8.95
N HIS A 147 1.37 8.53 8.80
CA HIS A 147 0.23 7.80 8.24
C HIS A 147 -1.04 8.00 9.06
N LYS A 148 -0.95 7.94 10.40
CA LYS A 148 -2.08 8.22 11.30
C LYS A 148 -2.64 9.62 11.09
N ASN A 149 -1.78 10.62 10.93
CA ASN A 149 -2.21 12.01 10.69
C ASN A 149 -2.91 12.13 9.33
N LEU A 150 -2.45 11.40 8.31
CA LEU A 150 -3.05 11.39 6.97
C LEU A 150 -4.40 10.65 6.90
N MET A 151 -4.76 9.84 7.89
CA MET A 151 -6.07 9.15 7.92
C MET A 151 -7.24 10.12 8.16
N SER A 152 -6.98 11.26 8.81
CA SER A 152 -7.99 12.29 9.10
C SER A 152 -7.90 13.43 8.10
N SER A 153 -9.03 14.10 7.82
CA SER A 153 -9.00 15.31 6.98
C SER A 153 -8.38 16.48 7.72
N ILE A 154 -7.57 17.27 7.02
CA ILE A 154 -6.95 18.49 7.57
C ILE A 154 -7.48 19.68 6.75
N PRO A 155 -8.08 20.70 7.39
CA PRO A 155 -8.57 21.88 6.69
C PRO A 155 -7.43 22.74 6.16
N ALA A 156 -7.78 23.76 5.37
CA ALA A 156 -6.83 24.78 4.93
C ALA A 156 -6.04 25.33 6.12
N THR A 157 -4.71 25.22 6.08
CA THR A 157 -3.82 25.58 7.19
C THR A 157 -2.58 26.26 6.66
N SER A 158 -2.26 27.43 7.20
CA SER A 158 -1.06 28.17 6.83
C SER A 158 0.22 27.44 7.27
N CYS A 159 1.25 27.52 6.44
CA CYS A 159 2.59 27.05 6.80
C CYS A 159 3.25 28.04 7.74
N VAL A 160 3.37 27.67 9.01
CA VAL A 160 3.99 28.50 10.05
C VAL A 160 5.11 27.70 10.70
N ASN A 161 6.32 28.27 10.72
CA ASN A 161 7.51 27.62 11.29
C ASN A 161 7.81 26.23 10.69
N GLY A 162 7.55 26.04 9.40
CA GLY A 162 7.81 24.78 8.68
C GLY A 162 6.77 23.68 8.91
N LEU A 163 5.62 24.01 9.52
CA LEU A 163 4.50 23.09 9.70
C LEU A 163 3.17 23.71 9.24
N ALA A 164 2.35 22.89 8.57
CA ALA A 164 0.94 23.18 8.29
C ALA A 164 0.11 22.08 8.95
N ALA A 165 -0.52 22.40 10.09
CA ALA A 165 -0.96 21.41 11.08
C ALA A 165 0.24 20.53 11.52
N ASP A 166 0.14 19.21 11.38
CA ASP A 166 1.22 18.26 11.73
C ASP A 166 2.06 17.82 10.53
N LEU A 167 1.88 18.47 9.37
CA LEU A 167 2.61 18.14 8.14
C LEU A 167 3.79 19.10 7.92
N PRO A 168 4.99 18.58 7.62
CA PRO A 168 6.11 19.39 7.18
C PRO A 168 5.75 20.21 5.93
N CYS A 169 6.08 21.50 5.94
CA CYS A 169 5.85 22.41 4.81
C CYS A 169 7.05 23.33 4.59
N GLU A 170 7.23 23.79 3.34
CA GLU A 170 8.28 24.74 2.97
C GLU A 170 7.65 25.90 2.18
N ASN A 171 7.30 26.98 2.87
CA ASN A 171 6.64 28.17 2.32
C ASN A 171 5.36 27.89 1.50
N ALA A 172 4.72 26.74 1.74
CA ALA A 172 3.52 26.30 1.04
C ALA A 172 2.41 26.00 2.05
N ASN A 173 1.33 26.78 1.98
CA ASN A 173 0.15 26.53 2.81
C ASN A 173 -0.55 25.25 2.36
N LEU A 174 -1.09 24.50 3.32
CA LEU A 174 -1.99 23.40 3.01
C LEU A 174 -3.34 23.99 2.60
N LEU A 175 -3.80 23.72 1.38
CA LEU A 175 -5.11 24.16 0.92
C LEU A 175 -6.23 23.25 1.45
N SER A 176 -6.03 21.94 1.37
CA SER A 176 -6.95 20.92 1.88
C SER A 176 -6.28 19.57 1.88
N HIS A 177 -6.61 18.72 2.86
CA HIS A 177 -6.30 17.30 2.85
C HIS A 177 -7.57 16.52 3.16
N VAL A 178 -7.95 15.60 2.27
CA VAL A 178 -9.07 14.69 2.50
C VAL A 178 -8.49 13.39 3.08
N GLY A 179 -8.81 13.13 4.34
CA GLY A 179 -8.38 11.92 5.01
C GLY A 179 -9.07 10.69 4.41
N PHE A 180 -8.35 9.57 4.36
CA PHE A 180 -8.86 8.33 3.77
C PHE A 180 -10.19 7.88 4.41
N ALA A 181 -10.35 8.06 5.73
CA ALA A 181 -11.59 7.71 6.44
C ALA A 181 -12.82 8.49 5.95
N ASN A 182 -12.62 9.62 5.27
CA ASN A 182 -13.69 10.47 4.75
C ASN A 182 -13.95 10.23 3.25
N VAL A 183 -13.18 9.34 2.61
CA VAL A 183 -13.42 8.93 1.22
C VAL A 183 -14.44 7.81 1.22
N SER A 184 -15.60 8.05 0.59
CA SER A 184 -16.65 7.05 0.47
C SER A 184 -16.17 5.85 -0.37
N THR A 185 -16.49 4.64 0.07
CA THR A 185 -16.32 3.41 -0.73
C THR A 185 -17.39 3.26 -1.81
N ASN A 186 -18.41 4.11 -1.79
CA ASN A 186 -19.46 4.21 -2.81
C ASN A 186 -19.76 5.69 -3.11
N PRO A 187 -18.82 6.42 -3.73
CA PRO A 187 -19.02 7.83 -4.02
C PRO A 187 -20.06 7.98 -5.15
N SER A 188 -20.93 8.99 -5.06
CA SER A 188 -21.89 9.29 -6.13
C SER A 188 -21.20 9.79 -7.40
N GLU A 189 -20.02 10.39 -7.25
CA GLU A 189 -19.15 10.92 -8.32
C GLU A 189 -17.68 10.81 -7.87
N GLY A 190 -16.76 10.50 -8.79
CA GLY A 190 -15.33 10.44 -8.52
C GLY A 190 -14.52 10.80 -9.76
N ASN A 191 -13.41 11.52 -9.59
CA ASN A 191 -12.51 11.89 -10.67
C ASN A 191 -11.10 11.42 -10.32
N ASP A 192 -10.47 10.69 -11.24
CA ASP A 192 -9.09 10.18 -11.12
C ASP A 192 -8.04 11.22 -11.55
N ILE A 193 -8.46 12.43 -11.92
CA ILE A 193 -7.57 13.57 -12.12
C ILE A 193 -7.46 14.34 -10.80
N TRP A 194 -6.35 14.11 -10.11
CA TRP A 194 -5.94 14.87 -8.94
C TRP A 194 -5.32 16.16 -9.50
N GLY A 195 -6.15 17.20 -9.62
CA GLY A 195 -5.86 18.40 -10.38
C GLY A 195 -4.60 19.13 -9.90
N PHE A 196 -3.68 19.38 -10.84
CA PHE A 196 -2.75 20.49 -10.72
C PHE A 196 -3.53 21.78 -10.95
N VAL A 197 -3.46 22.71 -10.00
CA VAL A 197 -3.91 24.09 -10.23
C VAL A 197 -2.76 24.84 -10.89
N ASP A 198 -2.97 25.32 -12.11
CA ASP A 198 -2.03 26.21 -12.78
C ASP A 198 -1.97 27.54 -12.02
N LEU A 199 -0.83 27.80 -11.37
CA LEU A 199 -0.61 29.01 -10.57
C LEU A 199 -0.65 30.31 -11.39
N ASN A 200 -0.54 30.23 -12.72
CA ASN A 200 -0.67 31.41 -13.59
C ASN A 200 -2.14 31.76 -13.88
N THR A 201 -3.03 30.77 -13.87
CA THR A 201 -4.44 30.96 -14.27
C THR A 201 -5.44 30.68 -13.14
N GLY A 202 -4.98 30.10 -12.03
CA GLY A 202 -5.79 29.74 -10.87
C GLY A 202 -6.83 28.66 -11.17
N ARG A 203 -6.57 27.79 -12.15
CA ARG A 203 -7.46 26.71 -12.60
C ARG A 203 -6.81 25.35 -12.48
#